data_AF-T1BN37-F1
#
_entry.id   AF-T1BN37-F1
#
_cell.length_a   1.000
_cell.length_b   1.000
_cell.length_c   1.000
_cell.angle_alpha   90.00
_cell.angle_beta   90.00
_cell.angle_gamma   90.00
#
_symmetry.space_group_name_H-M   'P 1'
#
loop_
_entity.id
_entity.type
_entity.pdbx_description
1 polymer ?
#
loop_
_entity_poly.entity_id
_entity_poly.type
_entity_poly.pdbx_seq_one_letter_code
_entity_poly.pdbx_strand_id
1 'polypeptide(L)'
;MKNQVLTPAVEIGAAHESSWRGEREAVYQRLALTPVQQRTVEELVRLSPARKVGKGALHNLRGRLPSKKCSALRLFESHTVERLFFYEVELDPRVIGYVTQVPLVGVERRLPNGRRHVSTPTLDVLVFTQKSITIVECKDEDWLRKREGTKGWSCLDGVWTCEPYARWATDRGLGFRVWHPPYPFAVYLRNMELIYARLGESQE
;
A
#
# COMPACT_ATOMS: atom_id res chain seq x y z
N MET A 1 6.85 18.72 21.03
CA MET A 1 6.29 17.56 20.30
C MET A 1 7.28 16.42 20.42
N LYS A 2 6.87 15.25 20.91
CA LYS A 2 7.76 14.08 20.96
C LYS A 2 7.99 13.62 19.52
N ASN A 3 9.23 13.73 19.02
CA ASN A 3 9.65 13.10 17.77
C ASN A 3 9.47 11.60 17.93
N GLN A 4 8.41 11.05 17.36
CA GLN A 4 8.17 9.62 17.33
C GLN A 4 9.14 9.06 16.29
N VAL A 5 10.29 8.57 16.75
CA VAL A 5 11.26 7.90 15.88
C VAL A 5 10.59 6.62 15.37
N LEU A 6 10.18 6.63 14.10
CA LEU A 6 9.69 5.42 13.44
C LEU A 6 10.87 4.47 13.29
N THR A 7 10.83 3.39 14.05
CA THR A 7 11.74 2.26 13.86
C THR A 7 10.99 1.18 13.09
N PRO A 8 11.60 0.56 12.06
CA PRO A 8 10.99 -0.57 11.36
C PRO A 8 10.52 -1.63 12.36
N ALA A 9 9.45 -2.36 12.01
CA ALA A 9 9.10 -3.58 12.73
C ALA A 9 10.16 -4.65 12.41
N VAL A 10 11.27 -4.62 13.14
CA VAL A 10 12.37 -5.58 13.01
C VAL A 10 11.84 -6.96 13.37
N GLU A 11 11.78 -7.87 12.38
CA GLU A 11 11.91 -9.34 12.41
C GLU A 11 11.06 -10.06 11.34
N ILE A 12 10.04 -9.43 10.73
CA ILE A 12 9.25 -10.05 9.65
C ILE A 12 9.02 -9.05 8.51
N GLY A 13 9.73 -9.23 7.39
CA GLY A 13 9.53 -8.45 6.15
C GLY A 13 10.72 -7.58 5.73
N ALA A 14 11.63 -7.23 6.65
CA ALA A 14 12.80 -6.38 6.34
C ALA A 14 13.91 -7.09 5.54
N ALA A 15 13.92 -8.43 5.51
CA ALA A 15 15.08 -9.21 5.06
C ALA A 15 15.20 -9.45 3.55
N HIS A 16 14.21 -9.10 2.70
CA HIS A 16 14.28 -9.45 1.26
C HIS A 16 13.76 -8.36 0.31
N GLU A 17 13.93 -7.08 0.62
CA GLU A 17 13.75 -6.00 -0.37
C GLU A 17 14.95 -5.81 -1.31
N SER A 18 16.05 -6.50 -1.01
CA SER A 18 17.25 -6.59 -1.84
C SER A 18 17.00 -7.31 -3.17
N SER A 19 16.02 -8.22 -3.20
CA SER A 19 15.72 -9.07 -4.36
C SER A 19 15.29 -8.28 -5.60
N TRP A 20 14.73 -7.08 -5.41
CA TRP A 20 14.27 -6.23 -6.52
C TRP A 20 14.76 -4.77 -6.43
N ARG A 21 15.87 -4.52 -5.71
CA ARG A 21 16.46 -3.17 -5.57
C ARG A 21 16.95 -2.62 -6.92
N GLY A 22 17.53 -3.46 -7.79
CA GLY A 22 18.00 -3.03 -9.11
C GLY A 22 16.85 -2.59 -10.01
N GLU A 23 15.72 -3.27 -9.93
CA GLU A 23 14.49 -2.98 -10.67
C GLU A 23 13.88 -1.65 -10.22
N ARG A 24 13.97 -1.30 -8.93
CA ARG A 24 13.55 0.02 -8.43
C ARG A 24 14.36 1.15 -9.03
N GLU A 25 15.69 1.01 -9.09
CA GLU A 25 16.55 2.03 -9.68
C GLU A 25 16.18 2.26 -11.17
N ALA A 26 15.94 1.18 -11.91
CA ALA A 26 15.46 1.28 -13.28
C ALA A 26 14.10 1.99 -13.42
N VAL A 27 13.21 1.85 -12.43
CA VAL A 27 11.95 2.62 -12.36
C VAL A 27 12.24 4.09 -12.07
N TYR A 28 13.12 4.41 -11.13
CA TYR A 28 13.47 5.80 -10.79
C TYR A 28 14.01 6.57 -11.99
N GLN A 29 14.90 5.93 -12.76
CA GLN A 29 15.44 6.51 -13.98
C GLN A 29 14.36 6.71 -15.05
N ARG A 30 13.50 5.70 -15.25
CA ARG A 30 12.41 5.79 -16.25
C ARG A 30 11.38 6.86 -15.91
N LEU A 31 11.10 7.07 -14.62
CA LEU A 31 10.19 8.11 -14.14
C LEU A 31 10.86 9.47 -13.97
N ALA A 32 12.17 9.58 -14.26
CA ALA A 32 12.97 10.77 -14.05
C ALA A 32 12.82 11.36 -12.64
N LEU A 33 12.79 10.49 -11.61
CA LEU A 33 12.64 10.95 -10.22
C LEU A 33 13.86 11.76 -9.79
N THR A 34 13.61 12.90 -9.15
CA THR A 34 14.65 13.71 -8.51
C THR A 34 15.32 12.95 -7.34
N PRO A 35 16.55 13.30 -6.95
CA PRO A 35 17.21 12.67 -5.80
C PRO A 35 16.41 12.78 -4.49
N VAL A 36 15.60 13.84 -4.32
CA VAL A 36 14.72 14.01 -3.16
C VAL A 36 13.57 13.00 -3.18
N GLN A 37 12.94 12.78 -4.34
CA GLN A 37 11.87 11.80 -4.50
C GLN A 37 12.39 10.38 -4.32
N GLN A 38 13.55 10.05 -4.89
CA GLN A 38 14.19 8.74 -4.70
C GLN A 38 14.46 8.45 -3.22
N ARG A 39 15.04 9.41 -2.48
CA ARG A 39 15.24 9.28 -1.03
C ARG A 39 13.92 9.10 -0.27
N THR A 40 12.87 9.81 -0.69
CA THR A 40 11.54 9.69 -0.08
C THR A 40 10.98 8.28 -0.29
N VAL A 41 11.08 7.74 -1.49
CA VAL A 41 10.62 6.38 -1.80
C VAL A 41 11.43 5.34 -1.02
N GLU A 42 12.75 5.44 -1.01
CA GLU A 42 13.61 4.52 -0.28
C GLU A 42 13.35 4.57 1.24
N GLU A 43 13.01 5.75 1.77
CA GLU A 43 12.60 5.88 3.17
C GLU A 43 11.25 5.21 3.44
N LEU A 44 10.27 5.35 2.54
CA LEU A 44 8.98 4.63 2.64
C LEU A 44 9.19 3.12 2.62
N VAL A 45 10.04 2.63 1.73
CA VAL A 45 10.42 1.22 1.61
C VAL A 45 11.07 0.76 2.93
N ARG A 46 12.11 1.46 3.39
CA ARG A 46 12.84 1.14 4.63
C ARG A 46 11.96 1.14 5.88
N LEU A 47 10.99 2.04 5.96
CA LEU A 47 10.08 2.14 7.11
C LEU A 47 8.90 1.15 7.06
N SER A 48 8.74 0.44 5.94
CA SER A 48 7.68 -0.54 5.74
C SER A 48 8.16 -1.97 6.04
N PRO A 49 7.34 -2.83 6.66
CA PRO A 49 6.05 -2.52 7.27
C PRO A 49 6.21 -1.75 8.60
N ALA A 50 5.42 -0.69 8.77
CA ALA A 50 5.57 0.23 9.92
C ALA A 50 4.91 -0.24 11.22
N ARG A 51 3.90 -1.12 11.16
CA ARG A 51 3.11 -1.48 12.35
C ARG A 51 3.78 -2.59 13.18
N LYS A 52 4.40 -2.19 14.29
CA LYS A 52 4.80 -3.13 15.37
C LYS A 52 3.58 -3.87 15.95
N VAL A 53 3.79 -5.11 16.37
CA VAL A 53 2.80 -5.94 17.07
C VAL A 53 2.46 -5.26 18.40
N GLY A 54 1.19 -4.89 18.60
CA GLY A 54 0.70 -4.26 19.82
C GLY A 54 -0.54 -4.98 20.37
N LYS A 55 -0.80 -4.81 21.67
CA LYS A 55 -1.81 -5.52 22.49
C LYS A 55 -3.27 -5.49 21.98
N GLY A 56 -3.58 -4.72 20.93
CA GLY A 56 -4.89 -4.70 20.26
C GLY A 56 -5.07 -5.79 19.19
N ALA A 57 -4.09 -6.69 19.02
CA ALA A 57 -4.10 -7.77 18.02
C ALA A 57 -5.12 -8.90 18.28
N LEU A 58 -5.93 -8.82 19.35
CA LEU A 58 -6.89 -9.86 19.70
C LEU A 58 -8.09 -9.96 18.73
N HIS A 59 -8.32 -8.94 17.89
CA HIS A 59 -9.50 -8.88 17.01
C HIS A 59 -9.17 -8.84 15.51
N ASN A 60 -7.92 -8.60 15.13
CA ASN A 60 -7.49 -8.56 13.73
C ASN A 60 -6.53 -9.71 13.46
N LEU A 61 -7.00 -10.77 12.81
CA LEU A 61 -6.14 -11.82 12.28
C LEU A 61 -5.18 -11.20 11.27
N ARG A 62 -3.88 -11.17 11.61
CA ARG A 62 -2.81 -10.78 10.67
C ARG A 62 -2.48 -11.97 9.80
N GLY A 63 -2.89 -11.92 8.54
CA GLY A 63 -2.52 -12.93 7.57
C GLY A 63 -1.15 -12.66 6.94
N ARG A 64 -0.61 -13.68 6.28
CA ARG A 64 0.66 -13.60 5.56
C ARG A 64 0.47 -14.18 4.16
N LEU A 65 0.97 -13.49 3.15
CA LEU A 65 1.05 -13.99 1.78
C LEU A 65 2.54 -14.15 1.41
N PRO A 66 3.01 -15.36 1.06
CA PRO A 66 4.36 -15.55 0.52
C PRO A 66 4.42 -15.00 -0.90
N SER A 67 4.84 -13.74 -1.06
CA SER A 67 4.94 -13.08 -2.36
C SER A 67 5.97 -13.78 -3.23
N LYS A 68 5.51 -14.32 -4.36
CA LYS A 68 6.34 -14.90 -5.42
C LYS A 68 7.09 -13.80 -6.15
N LYS A 69 6.46 -12.63 -6.34
CA LYS A 69 7.06 -11.49 -7.04
C LYS A 69 8.22 -10.85 -6.28
N CYS A 70 8.11 -10.76 -4.96
CA CYS A 70 9.11 -10.06 -4.15
C CYS A 70 10.02 -10.99 -3.33
N SER A 71 9.76 -12.30 -3.36
CA SER A 71 10.47 -13.29 -2.53
C SER A 71 10.43 -12.94 -1.04
N ALA A 72 9.28 -12.50 -0.55
CA ALA A 72 9.10 -12.00 0.81
C ALA A 72 7.68 -12.28 1.36
N LEU A 73 7.54 -12.36 2.68
CA LEU A 73 6.22 -12.42 3.32
C LEU A 73 5.58 -11.02 3.33
N ARG A 74 4.33 -10.94 2.86
CA ARG A 74 3.51 -9.72 2.87
C ARG A 74 2.45 -9.83 3.95
N LEU A 75 2.44 -8.86 4.86
CA LEU A 75 1.49 -8.79 5.96
C LEU A 75 0.23 -8.06 5.50
N PHE A 76 -0.93 -8.61 5.82
CA PHE A 76 -2.21 -7.95 5.64
C PHE A 76 -3.08 -8.10 6.89
N GLU A 77 -4.01 -7.17 7.07
CA GLU A 77 -4.97 -7.18 8.19
C GLU A 77 -6.41 -7.45 7.75
N SER A 78 -6.66 -7.53 6.44
CA SER A 78 -7.97 -7.89 5.87
C SER A 78 -7.87 -9.03 4.87
N HIS A 79 -8.55 -10.15 5.17
CA HIS A 79 -8.66 -11.29 4.26
C HIS A 79 -9.55 -11.02 3.04
N THR A 80 -10.39 -9.98 3.10
CA THR A 80 -11.36 -9.66 2.05
C THR A 80 -10.89 -8.52 1.16
N VAL A 81 -10.23 -7.51 1.72
CA VAL A 81 -9.83 -6.32 0.97
C VAL A 81 -8.36 -6.41 0.60
N GLU A 82 -7.46 -6.28 1.57
CA GLU A 82 -6.01 -6.24 1.34
C GLU A 82 -5.48 -7.52 0.68
N ARG A 83 -5.87 -8.70 1.19
CA ARG A 83 -5.43 -9.98 0.63
C ARG A 83 -5.80 -10.14 -0.84
N LEU A 84 -7.01 -9.72 -1.21
CA LEU A 84 -7.45 -9.80 -2.59
C LEU A 84 -6.63 -8.86 -3.47
N PHE A 85 -6.42 -7.62 -3.02
CA PHE A 85 -5.56 -6.69 -3.73
C PHE A 85 -4.13 -7.23 -3.90
N PHE A 86 -3.61 -7.96 -2.91
CA PHE A 86 -2.28 -8.56 -3.01
C PHE A 86 -2.22 -9.61 -4.13
N TYR A 87 -3.27 -10.40 -4.34
CA TYR A 87 -3.32 -11.30 -5.50
C TYR A 87 -3.31 -10.53 -6.82
N GLU A 88 -4.05 -9.42 -6.93
CA GLU A 88 -4.04 -8.60 -8.16
C GLU A 88 -2.63 -8.08 -8.47
N VAL A 89 -1.91 -7.54 -7.49
CA VAL A 89 -0.54 -7.05 -7.73
C VAL A 89 0.46 -8.16 -7.96
N GLU A 90 0.30 -9.33 -7.33
CA GLU A 90 1.15 -10.49 -7.59
C GLU A 90 1.01 -10.99 -9.04
N LEU A 91 -0.23 -11.02 -9.54
CA LEU A 91 -0.57 -11.55 -10.86
C LEU A 91 -0.39 -10.52 -11.99
N ASP A 92 -0.37 -9.22 -11.69
CA ASP A 92 -0.15 -8.19 -12.71
C ASP A 92 1.31 -8.23 -13.22
N PRO A 93 1.55 -8.51 -14.51
CA PRO A 93 2.90 -8.56 -15.09
C PRO A 93 3.56 -7.18 -15.16
N ARG A 94 2.80 -6.08 -15.02
CA ARG A 94 3.32 -4.71 -15.05
C ARG A 94 3.89 -4.28 -13.70
N VAL A 95 3.49 -4.97 -12.63
CA VAL A 95 4.01 -4.74 -11.28
C VAL A 95 5.36 -5.43 -11.15
N ILE A 96 6.38 -4.67 -10.75
CA ILE A 96 7.73 -5.18 -10.47
C ILE A 96 7.90 -5.60 -9.02
N GLY A 97 7.16 -4.97 -8.11
CA GLY A 97 7.28 -5.19 -6.67
C GLY A 97 6.39 -4.23 -5.89
N TYR A 98 6.24 -4.49 -4.60
CA TYR A 98 5.45 -3.65 -3.70
C TYR A 98 5.89 -3.84 -2.26
N VAL A 99 5.57 -2.88 -1.39
CA VAL A 99 5.74 -2.98 0.06
C VAL A 99 4.42 -2.69 0.76
N THR A 100 4.21 -3.28 1.93
CA THR A 100 2.93 -3.21 2.67
C THR A 100 3.08 -2.37 3.94
N GLN A 101 1.98 -1.80 4.42
CA GLN A 101 1.89 -1.01 5.66
C GLN A 101 2.84 0.20 5.66
N VAL A 102 2.58 1.11 4.74
CA VAL A 102 3.42 2.25 4.36
C VAL A 102 3.12 3.47 5.24
N PRO A 103 4.08 3.97 6.04
CA PRO A 103 3.84 5.11 6.91
C PRO A 103 4.01 6.44 6.15
N LEU A 104 2.96 7.25 6.07
CA LEU A 104 3.03 8.59 5.46
C LEU A 104 3.29 9.63 6.55
N VAL A 105 4.55 10.02 6.73
CA VAL A 105 4.91 11.01 7.74
C VAL A 105 4.46 12.41 7.32
N GLY A 106 3.74 13.10 8.20
CA GLY A 106 3.39 14.50 8.00
C GLY A 106 2.21 14.74 7.07
N VAL A 107 1.23 13.83 7.03
CA VAL A 107 -0.03 14.07 6.31
C VAL A 107 -0.79 15.20 7.01
N GLU A 108 -1.07 16.26 6.26
CA GLU A 108 -1.78 17.43 6.73
C GLU A 108 -3.24 17.44 6.30
N ARG A 109 -4.12 17.77 7.23
CA ARG A 109 -5.53 18.06 6.97
C ARG A 109 -5.98 19.32 7.71
N ARG A 110 -6.92 20.05 7.13
CA ARG A 110 -7.65 21.11 7.83
C ARG A 110 -8.87 20.50 8.53
N LEU A 111 -9.05 20.84 9.80
CA LEU A 111 -10.25 20.46 10.56
C LEU A 111 -11.39 21.46 10.26
N PRO A 112 -12.66 21.12 10.57
CA PRO A 112 -13.80 22.02 10.36
C PRO A 112 -13.64 23.39 11.04
N ASN A 113 -12.92 23.44 12.16
CA ASN A 113 -12.60 24.69 12.88
C ASN A 113 -11.38 25.44 12.30
N GLY A 114 -10.94 25.12 11.09
CA GLY A 114 -9.79 25.73 10.42
C GLY A 114 -8.41 25.31 10.94
N ARG A 115 -8.33 24.57 12.05
CA ARG A 115 -7.05 24.15 12.62
C ARG A 115 -6.33 23.15 11.72
N ARG A 116 -5.01 23.31 11.63
CA ARG A 116 -4.09 22.34 11.01
C ARG A 116 -3.95 21.11 11.90
N HIS A 117 -4.12 19.94 11.32
CA HIS A 117 -3.88 18.65 11.96
C HIS A 117 -2.89 17.85 11.14
N VAL A 118 -1.77 17.47 11.76
CA VAL A 118 -0.72 16.65 11.15
C VAL A 118 -0.76 15.25 11.76
N SER A 119 -0.70 14.22 10.91
CA SER A 119 -0.70 12.82 11.32
C SER A 119 0.29 11.98 10.53
N THR A 120 0.56 10.79 11.04
CA THR A 120 1.34 9.76 10.36
C THR A 120 0.47 8.51 10.14
N PRO A 121 -0.48 8.53 9.18
CA PRO A 121 -1.25 7.35 8.86
C PRO A 121 -0.35 6.26 8.27
N THR A 122 -0.77 5.01 8.41
CA THR A 122 -0.19 3.87 7.71
C THR A 122 -1.18 3.44 6.65
N LEU A 123 -0.79 3.54 5.38
CA LEU A 123 -1.60 3.09 4.25
C LEU A 123 -1.20 1.68 3.82
N ASP A 124 -2.06 1.01 3.07
CA ASP A 124 -1.95 -0.43 2.91
C ASP A 124 -0.76 -0.86 2.05
N VAL A 125 -0.50 -0.23 0.89
CA VAL A 125 0.53 -0.69 -0.06
C VAL A 125 1.20 0.46 -0.82
N LEU A 126 2.49 0.31 -1.13
CA LEU A 126 3.21 1.09 -2.14
C LEU A 126 3.59 0.15 -3.28
N VAL A 127 3.03 0.38 -4.46
CA VAL A 127 3.19 -0.46 -5.65
C VAL A 127 4.14 0.20 -6.63
N PHE A 128 5.05 -0.60 -7.18
CA PHE A 128 5.99 -0.19 -8.21
C PHE A 128 5.61 -0.89 -9.50
N THR A 129 5.33 -0.09 -10.53
CA THR A 129 5.24 -0.55 -11.91
C THR A 129 6.38 0.09 -12.71
N GLN A 130 6.57 -0.33 -13.95
CA GLN A 130 7.51 0.35 -14.85
C GLN A 130 7.14 1.81 -15.13
N LYS A 131 5.88 2.20 -14.92
CA LYS A 131 5.32 3.51 -15.31
C LYS A 131 4.85 4.37 -14.15
N SER A 132 4.86 3.85 -12.93
CA SER A 132 4.42 4.60 -11.76
C SER A 132 4.93 3.99 -10.45
N ILE A 133 5.02 4.84 -9.44
CA ILE A 133 5.08 4.44 -8.04
C ILE A 133 3.81 4.97 -7.39
N THR A 134 2.99 4.11 -6.82
CA THR A 134 1.64 4.46 -6.39
C THR A 134 1.35 3.93 -5.00
N ILE A 135 0.93 4.83 -4.12
CA ILE A 135 0.37 4.50 -2.82
C ILE A 135 -1.07 4.06 -3.03
N VAL A 136 -1.42 2.90 -2.48
CA VAL A 136 -2.74 2.29 -2.59
C VAL A 136 -3.31 2.13 -1.18
N GLU A 137 -4.49 2.70 -0.97
CA GLU A 137 -5.29 2.47 0.23
C GLU A 137 -6.46 1.56 -0.10
N CYS A 138 -6.54 0.43 0.57
CA CYS A 138 -7.55 -0.59 0.39
C CYS A 138 -8.74 -0.31 1.34
N LYS A 139 -9.94 -0.20 0.79
CA LYS A 139 -11.16 0.01 1.57
C LYS A 139 -12.32 -0.80 1.01
N ASP A 140 -13.20 -1.20 1.91
CA ASP A 140 -14.50 -1.72 1.53
C ASP A 140 -15.39 -0.59 0.97
N GLU A 141 -16.23 -0.90 -0.02
CA GLU A 141 -17.05 0.11 -0.69
C GLU A 141 -18.12 0.69 0.24
N ASP A 142 -18.75 -0.12 1.09
CA ASP A 142 -19.73 0.37 2.07
C ASP A 142 -19.07 1.28 3.10
N TRP A 143 -17.82 0.98 3.48
CA TRP A 143 -17.03 1.87 4.32
C TRP A 143 -16.78 3.22 3.64
N LEU A 144 -16.42 3.21 2.35
CA LEU A 144 -16.17 4.42 1.57
C LEU A 144 -17.42 5.29 1.45
N ARG A 145 -18.56 4.68 1.10
CA ARG A 145 -19.87 5.35 1.03
C ARG A 145 -20.24 6.03 2.36
N LYS A 146 -20.02 5.35 3.49
CA LYS A 146 -20.26 5.92 4.83
C LYS A 146 -19.31 7.06 5.21
N ARG A 147 -18.21 7.25 4.47
CA ARG A 147 -17.15 8.22 4.77
C ARG A 147 -17.09 9.37 3.78
N GLU A 148 -17.84 9.32 2.69
CA GLU A 148 -17.92 10.39 1.71
C GLU A 148 -18.20 11.75 2.36
N GLY A 149 -17.46 12.78 1.95
CA GLY A 149 -17.51 14.13 2.50
C GLY A 149 -16.81 14.27 3.86
N THR A 150 -16.39 13.18 4.50
CA THR A 150 -15.69 13.23 5.80
C THR A 150 -14.19 13.09 5.62
N LYS A 151 -13.40 13.89 6.34
CA LYS A 151 -11.93 13.77 6.41
C LYS A 151 -11.21 13.74 5.03
N GLY A 152 -11.82 14.32 3.99
CA GLY A 152 -11.26 14.41 2.64
C GLY A 152 -11.58 13.23 1.73
N TRP A 153 -12.40 12.27 2.16
CA TRP A 153 -12.89 11.18 1.32
C TRP A 153 -13.96 11.69 0.35
N SER A 154 -13.83 11.34 -0.92
CA SER A 154 -14.82 11.68 -1.96
C SER A 154 -14.82 10.66 -3.08
N CYS A 155 -15.93 10.60 -3.82
CA CYS A 155 -16.06 9.83 -5.05
C CYS A 155 -16.36 10.79 -6.21
N LEU A 156 -15.63 10.68 -7.31
CA LEU A 156 -15.92 11.38 -8.56
C LEU A 156 -15.94 10.37 -9.69
N ASP A 157 -17.06 10.29 -10.43
CA ASP A 157 -17.25 9.36 -11.54
C ASP A 157 -16.91 7.89 -11.19
N GLY A 158 -17.27 7.47 -9.97
CA GLY A 158 -16.99 6.13 -9.46
C GLY A 158 -15.56 5.92 -8.97
N VAL A 159 -14.70 6.95 -9.03
CA VAL A 159 -13.31 6.88 -8.55
C VAL A 159 -13.21 7.48 -7.15
N TRP A 160 -12.90 6.62 -6.19
CA TRP A 160 -12.66 7.03 -4.81
C TRP A 160 -11.29 7.67 -4.62
N THR A 161 -11.24 8.72 -3.78
CA THR A 161 -10.00 9.38 -3.38
C THR A 161 -10.07 9.87 -1.93
N CYS A 162 -8.91 10.28 -1.42
CA CYS A 162 -8.74 10.93 -0.12
C CYS A 162 -7.78 12.10 -0.31
N GLU A 163 -8.31 13.32 -0.32
CA GLU A 163 -7.56 14.54 -0.65
C GLU A 163 -6.24 14.70 0.14
N PRO A 164 -6.21 14.46 1.47
CA PRO A 164 -4.96 14.60 2.22
C PRO A 164 -3.87 13.61 1.78
N TYR A 165 -4.26 12.40 1.40
CA TYR A 165 -3.33 11.35 0.98
C TYR A 165 -2.87 11.58 -0.46
N ALA A 166 -3.82 11.95 -1.33
CA ALA A 166 -3.53 12.28 -2.72
C ALA A 166 -2.55 13.45 -2.83
N ARG A 167 -2.81 14.56 -2.11
CA ARG A 167 -1.88 15.70 -2.07
C ARG A 167 -0.51 15.27 -1.55
N TRP A 168 -0.47 14.55 -0.42
CA TRP A 168 0.80 14.12 0.17
C TRP A 168 1.66 13.30 -0.82
N ALA A 169 1.02 12.41 -1.59
CA ALA A 169 1.68 11.58 -2.59
C ALA A 169 2.16 12.40 -3.79
N THR A 170 1.28 13.23 -4.37
CA THR A 170 1.59 14.07 -5.53
C THR A 170 2.75 15.03 -5.26
N ASP A 171 2.76 15.67 -4.08
CA ASP A 171 3.84 16.57 -3.65
C ASP A 171 5.22 15.86 -3.59
N ARG A 172 5.22 14.53 -3.57
CA ARG A 172 6.41 13.66 -3.52
C ARG A 172 6.65 12.89 -4.83
N GLY A 173 5.95 13.26 -5.91
CA GLY A 173 6.06 12.58 -7.21
C GLY A 173 5.50 11.17 -7.23
N LEU A 174 4.58 10.84 -6.31
CA LEU A 174 3.94 9.54 -6.23
C LEU A 174 2.49 9.63 -6.67
N GLY A 175 1.97 8.56 -7.24
CA GLY A 175 0.53 8.38 -7.42
C GLY A 175 -0.15 8.03 -6.10
N PHE A 176 -1.44 8.33 -6.01
CA PHE A 176 -2.32 7.82 -4.96
C PHE A 176 -3.57 7.23 -5.61
N ARG A 177 -4.03 6.08 -5.10
CA ARG A 177 -5.32 5.51 -5.48
C ARG A 177 -6.00 4.86 -4.28
N VAL A 178 -7.31 4.84 -4.31
CA VAL A 178 -8.11 3.97 -3.46
C VAL A 178 -8.45 2.72 -4.25
N TRP A 179 -8.36 1.56 -3.62
CA TRP A 179 -8.82 0.30 -4.19
C TRP A 179 -9.91 -0.29 -3.30
N HIS A 180 -10.94 -0.83 -3.93
CA HIS A 180 -11.95 -1.64 -3.27
C HIS A 180 -12.20 -2.90 -4.08
N PRO A 181 -12.68 -3.99 -3.45
CA PRO A 181 -12.93 -5.23 -4.15
C PRO A 181 -14.01 -5.07 -5.24
N PRO A 182 -13.89 -5.78 -6.36
CA PRO A 182 -14.97 -5.90 -7.34
C PRO A 182 -16.12 -6.74 -6.79
N TYR A 183 -17.31 -6.57 -7.37
CA TYR A 183 -18.50 -7.37 -7.07
C TYR A 183 -18.76 -8.41 -8.18
N PRO A 184 -19.12 -9.67 -7.86
CA PRO A 184 -19.22 -10.27 -6.52
C PRO A 184 -17.84 -10.72 -5.98
N PHE A 185 -17.47 -10.15 -4.82
CA PHE A 185 -16.16 -10.35 -4.19
C PHE A 185 -15.76 -11.83 -4.01
N ALA A 186 -16.69 -12.68 -3.54
CA ALA A 186 -16.37 -14.06 -3.19
C ALA A 186 -15.92 -14.90 -4.40
N VAL A 187 -16.51 -14.69 -5.57
CA VAL A 187 -16.12 -15.38 -6.81
C VAL A 187 -14.75 -14.89 -7.27
N TYR A 188 -14.55 -13.57 -7.24
CA TYR A 188 -13.30 -12.96 -7.65
C TYR A 188 -12.13 -13.42 -6.76
N LEU A 189 -12.30 -13.43 -5.45
CA LEU A 189 -11.29 -13.93 -4.50
C LEU A 189 -10.93 -15.39 -4.78
N ARG A 190 -11.91 -16.28 -4.93
CA ARG A 190 -11.65 -17.71 -5.18
C ARG A 190 -10.87 -17.93 -6.49
N ASN A 191 -11.21 -17.18 -7.54
CA ASN A 191 -10.49 -17.24 -8.80
C ASN A 191 -9.05 -16.77 -8.64
N MET A 192 -8.82 -15.65 -7.93
CA MET A 192 -7.49 -15.15 -7.65
C MET A 192 -6.66 -16.13 -6.81
N GLU A 193 -7.25 -16.74 -5.78
CA GLU A 193 -6.60 -17.77 -4.96
C GLU A 193 -6.17 -18.98 -5.80
N LEU A 194 -7.06 -19.47 -6.68
CA LEU A 194 -6.76 -20.60 -7.56
C LEU A 194 -5.63 -20.28 -8.56
N ILE A 195 -5.72 -19.15 -9.26
CA ILE A 195 -4.70 -18.73 -10.22
C ILE A 195 -3.36 -18.54 -9.52
N TYR A 196 -3.37 -17.90 -8.35
CA TYR A 196 -2.14 -17.67 -7.59
C TYR A 196 -1.50 -18.96 -7.10
N ALA A 197 -2.28 -19.94 -6.66
CA ALA A 197 -1.77 -21.24 -6.24
C ALA A 197 -0.98 -21.90 -7.39
N ARG A 198 -1.54 -21.87 -8.61
CA ARG A 198 -0.93 -22.43 -9.83
C ARG A 198 0.22 -21.63 -10.42
N LEU A 199 0.45 -20.40 -9.95
CA LEU A 199 1.51 -19.54 -10.48
C LEU A 199 2.90 -20.16 -10.25
N GLY A 200 3.63 -20.51 -11.32
CA GLY A 200 4.96 -21.12 -11.19
C GLY A 200 4.97 -22.64 -11.04
N GLU A 201 3.80 -23.30 -11.17
CA GLU A 201 3.77 -24.72 -11.53
C GLU A 201 4.20 -24.84 -13.00
N SER A 202 5.13 -25.76 -13.29
CA SER A 202 5.52 -26.09 -14.67
C SER A 202 4.29 -26.55 -15.44
N GLN A 203 4.07 -26.01 -16.65
CA GLN A 203 3.09 -26.56 -17.57
C GLN A 203 3.66 -27.91 -18.04
N GLU A 204 3.14 -29.02 -17.53
CA GLU A 204 3.40 -30.37 -18.06
C GLU A 204 2.75 -30.56 -19.44
#